data_AF-A0A800K3T2-F1
#
_entry.id   AF-A0A800K3T2-F1
#
_cell.length_a   1.000
_cell.length_b   1.000
_cell.length_c   1.000
_cell.angle_alpha   90.00
_cell.angle_beta   90.00
_cell.angle_gamma   90.00
#
_symmetry.space_group_name_H-M   'P 1'
#
loop_
_entity.id
_entity.type
_entity.pdbx_description
1 polymer ?
#
loop_
_entity_poly.entity_id
_entity_poly.type
_entity_poly.pdbx_seq_one_letter_code
_entity_poly.pdbx_strand_id
1 'polypeptide(L)'
;MTITEQGAVIDRDLELLDRAAEVSGMMRTEVAKRIVGQHDVVNELLTALLANGHVLLVGVPGLAKTLLVQTIADALDLKFSRIQFTPDLMPTDITGTEVIEEDRTTGRRVFRFVKGPIFANIVLADEINRTPPKTQAALLEA
;
A
#
# COMPACT_ATOMS: atom_id res chain seq x y z
N MET A 1 12.75 -21.94 -30.01
CA MET A 1 13.25 -21.99 -28.63
C MET A 1 13.94 -23.34 -28.48
N THR A 2 15.25 -23.32 -28.34
CA THR A 2 16.09 -24.53 -28.37
C THR A 2 16.15 -25.13 -26.97
N ILE A 3 16.30 -26.45 -26.82
CA ILE A 3 16.29 -27.15 -25.51
C ILE A 3 17.25 -26.50 -24.47
N THR A 4 18.35 -25.91 -24.94
CA THR A 4 19.34 -25.19 -24.13
C THR A 4 18.84 -23.83 -23.60
N GLU A 5 17.99 -23.13 -24.34
CA GLU A 5 17.34 -21.89 -23.89
C GLU A 5 16.26 -22.18 -22.84
N GLN A 6 15.53 -23.29 -22.98
CA GLN A 6 14.56 -23.75 -21.96
C GLN A 6 15.23 -24.06 -20.62
N GLY A 7 16.39 -24.73 -20.63
CA GLY A 7 17.14 -25.05 -19.41
C GLY A 7 17.66 -23.81 -18.69
N ALA A 8 18.21 -22.84 -19.42
CA ALA A 8 18.71 -21.60 -18.85
C ALA A 8 17.61 -20.70 -18.25
N VAL A 9 16.39 -20.75 -18.80
CA VAL A 9 15.24 -20.03 -18.24
C VAL A 9 14.77 -20.67 -16.92
N ILE A 10 14.70 -22.00 -16.87
CA ILE A 10 14.31 -22.73 -15.65
C ILE A 10 15.29 -22.48 -14.50
N ASP A 11 16.60 -22.54 -14.78
CA ASP A 11 17.62 -22.28 -13.75
C ASP A 11 17.51 -20.86 -13.18
N ARG A 12 17.21 -19.87 -14.03
CA ARG A 12 17.01 -18.49 -13.60
C ARG A 12 15.75 -18.32 -12.76
N ASP A 13 14.64 -18.96 -13.14
CA ASP A 13 13.38 -18.87 -12.39
C ASP A 13 13.52 -19.52 -11.00
N LEU A 14 14.26 -20.62 -10.89
CA LEU A 14 14.59 -21.25 -9.61
C LEU A 14 15.45 -20.33 -8.73
N GLU A 15 16.46 -19.66 -9.29
CA GLU A 15 17.29 -18.70 -8.56
C GLU A 15 16.46 -17.49 -8.05
N LEU A 16 15.52 -17.01 -8.87
CA LEU A 16 14.62 -15.94 -8.46
C LEU A 16 13.66 -16.37 -7.34
N LEU A 17 13.16 -17.60 -7.39
CA LEU A 17 12.31 -18.18 -6.35
C LEU A 17 13.06 -18.31 -5.02
N ASP A 18 14.29 -18.84 -5.04
CA ASP A 18 15.12 -18.97 -3.83
C ASP A 18 15.40 -17.59 -3.21
N ARG A 19 15.74 -16.61 -4.04
CA ARG A 19 15.98 -15.24 -3.58
C ARG A 19 14.71 -14.59 -3.01
N ALA A 20 13.56 -14.82 -3.63
CA ALA A 20 12.28 -14.31 -3.13
C ALA A 20 11.92 -14.93 -1.76
N ALA A 21 12.19 -16.23 -1.57
CA ALA A 21 11.98 -16.92 -0.31
C ALA A 21 12.90 -16.38 0.79
N GLU A 22 14.19 -16.18 0.50
CA GLU A 22 15.17 -15.62 1.43
C GLU A 22 14.76 -14.21 1.90
N VAL A 23 14.49 -13.31 0.93
CA VAL A 23 14.09 -11.93 1.21
C VAL A 23 12.79 -11.88 2.01
N SER A 24 11.80 -12.72 1.66
CA SER A 24 10.54 -12.81 2.41
C SER A 24 10.75 -13.27 3.85
N GLY A 25 11.70 -14.18 4.09
CA GLY A 25 12.13 -14.61 5.41
C GLY A 25 12.73 -13.45 6.22
N MET A 26 13.63 -12.68 5.62
CA MET A 26 14.23 -11.50 6.25
C MET A 26 13.17 -10.45 6.62
N MET A 27 12.22 -10.17 5.72
CA MET A 27 11.11 -9.25 5.97
C MET A 27 10.25 -9.70 7.16
N ARG A 28 9.92 -10.99 7.26
CA ARG A 28 9.17 -11.55 8.40
C ARG A 28 9.93 -11.33 9.71
N THR A 29 11.24 -11.55 9.73
CA THR A 29 12.08 -11.34 10.91
C THR A 29 12.10 -9.87 11.34
N GLU A 30 12.19 -8.93 10.40
CA GLU A 30 12.15 -7.50 10.71
C GLU A 30 10.80 -7.08 11.30
N VAL A 31 9.69 -7.52 10.69
CA VAL A 31 8.33 -7.21 11.20
C VAL A 31 8.11 -7.80 12.60
N ALA A 32 8.64 -9.00 12.88
CA ALA A 32 8.51 -9.67 14.17
C ALA A 32 9.19 -8.91 15.34
N LYS A 33 10.09 -7.96 15.06
CA LYS A 33 10.71 -7.12 16.10
C LYS A 33 9.72 -6.16 16.76
N ARG A 34 8.63 -5.78 16.05
CA ARG A 34 7.59 -4.87 16.54
C ARG A 34 6.22 -5.54 16.68
N ILE A 35 5.93 -6.55 15.87
CA ILE A 35 4.65 -7.25 15.86
C ILE A 35 4.81 -8.65 16.45
N VAL A 36 4.12 -8.90 17.57
CA VAL A 36 4.16 -10.18 18.28
C VAL A 36 2.87 -10.95 18.05
N GLY A 37 2.98 -12.25 17.74
CA GLY A 37 1.83 -13.16 17.70
C GLY A 37 0.91 -13.07 16.48
N GLN A 38 1.26 -12.29 15.45
CA GLN A 38 0.46 -12.10 14.23
C GLN A 38 1.11 -12.72 12.98
N HIS A 39 1.78 -13.86 13.14
CA HIS A 39 2.60 -14.46 12.06
C HIS A 39 1.78 -14.76 10.80
N ASP A 40 0.58 -15.33 10.94
CA ASP A 40 -0.26 -15.67 9.79
C ASP A 40 -0.73 -14.42 9.02
N VAL A 41 -1.14 -13.38 9.75
CA VAL A 41 -1.57 -12.10 9.14
C VAL A 41 -0.41 -11.42 8.41
N VAL A 42 0.80 -11.45 8.99
CA VAL A 42 2.01 -10.96 8.31
C VAL A 42 2.29 -11.76 7.04
N ASN A 43 2.09 -13.08 7.08
CA ASN A 43 2.29 -13.94 5.92
C ASN A 43 1.31 -13.60 4.79
N GLU A 44 0.03 -13.44 5.10
CA GLU A 44 -1.01 -13.08 4.14
C GLU A 44 -0.78 -11.68 3.55
N LEU A 45 -0.43 -10.70 4.38
CA LEU A 45 -0.13 -9.34 3.93
C LEU A 45 1.07 -9.29 2.98
N LEU A 46 2.16 -9.98 3.31
CA LEU A 46 3.33 -10.05 2.44
C LEU A 46 3.01 -10.79 1.13
N THR A 47 2.20 -11.85 1.19
CA THR A 47 1.77 -12.59 0.00
C THR A 47 0.95 -11.68 -0.92
N ALA A 48 -0.03 -10.96 -0.38
CA ALA A 48 -0.82 -10.01 -1.14
C ALA A 48 0.03 -8.89 -1.74
N LEU A 49 0.97 -8.33 -0.98
CA LEU A 49 1.87 -7.28 -1.44
C LEU A 49 2.74 -7.75 -2.62
N LEU A 50 3.36 -8.94 -2.50
CA LEU A 50 4.20 -9.52 -3.56
C LEU A 50 3.38 -9.89 -4.81
N ALA A 51 2.11 -10.24 -4.63
CA ALA A 51 1.17 -10.49 -5.72
C ALA A 51 0.49 -9.22 -6.28
N ASN A 52 0.88 -8.03 -5.79
CA ASN A 52 0.25 -6.75 -6.14
C ASN A 52 -1.28 -6.72 -5.90
N GLY A 53 -1.73 -7.35 -4.81
CA GLY A 53 -3.12 -7.43 -4.39
C GLY A 53 -3.47 -6.46 -3.25
N HIS A 54 -4.76 -6.33 -2.98
CA HIS A 54 -5.30 -5.55 -1.87
C HIS A 54 -5.86 -6.47 -0.78
N VAL A 55 -5.78 -6.02 0.48
CA VAL A 55 -6.20 -6.81 1.64
C VAL A 55 -7.30 -6.10 2.41
N LEU A 56 -8.37 -6.85 2.72
CA LEU A 56 -9.40 -6.41 3.66
C LEU A 56 -9.09 -6.95 5.06
N LEU A 57 -8.60 -6.08 5.94
CA LEU A 57 -8.25 -6.45 7.32
C LEU A 57 -9.43 -6.29 8.28
N VAL A 58 -10.12 -7.39 8.57
CA VAL A 58 -11.23 -7.42 9.54
C VAL A 58 -10.72 -7.78 10.93
N GLY A 59 -11.28 -7.19 11.98
CA GLY A 59 -11.07 -7.62 13.36
C GLY A 59 -11.36 -6.50 14.35
N VAL A 60 -11.28 -6.82 15.64
CA VAL A 60 -11.66 -5.88 16.69
C VAL A 60 -10.70 -4.69 16.78
N PRO A 61 -11.19 -3.51 17.22
CA PRO A 61 -10.33 -2.36 17.51
C PRO A 61 -9.22 -2.72 18.49
N GLY A 62 -8.05 -2.09 18.34
CA GLY A 62 -6.92 -2.27 19.26
C GLY A 62 -5.97 -3.43 18.95
N LEU A 63 -6.21 -4.22 17.90
CA LEU A 63 -5.29 -5.31 17.47
C LEU A 63 -4.07 -4.82 16.67
N ALA A 64 -3.63 -3.59 16.93
CA ALA A 64 -2.44 -3.01 16.30
C ALA A 64 -2.42 -3.09 14.76
N LYS A 65 -3.58 -3.11 14.08
CA LYS A 65 -3.69 -3.19 12.59
C LYS A 65 -2.89 -2.07 11.92
N THR A 66 -3.03 -0.85 12.43
CA THR A 66 -2.28 0.32 11.95
C THR A 66 -0.78 0.14 12.14
N LEU A 67 -0.35 -0.32 13.32
CA LEU A 67 1.07 -0.56 13.61
C LEU A 67 1.64 -1.67 12.72
N LEU A 68 0.87 -2.74 12.47
CA LEU A 68 1.26 -3.85 11.61
C LEU A 68 1.52 -3.37 10.18
N VAL A 69 0.57 -2.67 9.57
CA VAL A 69 0.71 -2.18 8.19
C VAL A 69 1.82 -1.14 8.08
N GLN A 70 1.94 -0.24 9.07
CA GLN A 70 3.04 0.73 9.13
C GLN A 70 4.40 0.04 9.28
N THR A 71 4.51 -0.99 10.13
CA THR A 71 5.77 -1.73 10.33
C THR A 71 6.21 -2.44 9.04
N ILE A 72 5.26 -2.99 8.27
CA ILE A 72 5.56 -3.58 6.96
C ILE A 72 6.06 -2.51 5.99
N ALA A 73 5.41 -1.35 5.94
CA ALA A 73 5.85 -0.25 5.07
C ALA A 73 7.27 0.24 5.44
N ASP A 74 7.53 0.43 6.73
CA ASP A 74 8.84 0.86 7.24
C ASP A 74 9.93 -0.19 6.95
N ALA A 75 9.63 -1.48 7.14
CA ALA A 75 10.58 -2.58 6.89
C ALA A 75 10.97 -2.70 5.40
N LEU A 76 10.13 -2.16 4.51
CA LEU A 76 10.30 -2.21 3.06
C LEU A 76 10.70 -0.86 2.44
N ASP A 77 10.91 0.17 3.27
CA ASP A 77 11.15 1.55 2.83
C ASP A 77 10.08 2.06 1.84
N LEU A 78 8.82 1.72 2.11
CA LEU A 78 7.67 2.07 1.28
C LEU A 78 6.98 3.32 1.82
N LYS A 79 6.56 4.21 0.92
CA LYS A 79 5.74 5.35 1.30
C LYS A 79 4.41 4.85 1.86
N PHE A 80 4.18 5.12 3.13
CA PHE A 80 2.94 4.81 3.84
C PHE A 80 2.00 6.01 3.87
N SER A 81 0.70 5.75 3.74
CA SER A 81 -0.36 6.74 3.93
C SER A 81 -1.52 6.10 4.67
N ARG A 82 -2.13 6.88 5.58
CA ARG A 82 -3.32 6.45 6.33
C ARG A 82 -4.46 7.40 6.01
N ILE A 83 -5.60 6.83 5.62
CA ILE A 83 -6.84 7.54 5.37
C ILE A 83 -7.85 7.03 6.39
N GLN A 84 -8.29 7.92 7.27
CA GLN A 84 -9.39 7.63 8.18
C GLN A 84 -10.71 7.94 7.47
N PHE A 85 -11.55 6.94 7.32
CA PHE A 85 -12.85 7.13 6.69
C PHE A 85 -13.83 7.74 7.70
N THR A 86 -14.38 8.90 7.35
CA THR A 86 -15.38 9.62 8.14
C THR A 86 -16.59 9.98 7.28
N PRO A 87 -17.79 10.18 7.84
CA PRO A 87 -19.01 10.42 7.06
C PRO A 87 -18.95 11.63 6.11
N ASP A 88 -18.07 12.58 6.39
CA ASP A 88 -17.84 13.83 5.67
C ASP A 88 -16.71 13.76 4.62
N LEU A 89 -15.96 12.66 4.55
CA LEU A 89 -14.83 12.51 3.62
C LEU A 89 -15.32 12.54 2.15
N MET A 90 -14.74 13.43 1.34
CA MET A 90 -15.05 13.56 -0.07
C MET A 90 -14.08 12.77 -0.95
N PRO A 91 -14.48 12.33 -2.15
CA PRO A 91 -13.57 11.68 -3.11
C PRO A 91 -12.27 12.44 -3.36
N THR A 92 -12.34 13.76 -3.50
CA THR A 92 -11.18 14.65 -3.73
C THR A 92 -10.19 14.66 -2.57
N ASP A 93 -10.63 14.34 -1.35
CA ASP A 93 -9.75 14.24 -0.18
C ASP A 93 -8.90 12.96 -0.22
N ILE A 94 -9.27 11.99 -1.07
CA ILE A 94 -8.55 10.72 -1.28
C ILE A 94 -7.67 10.82 -2.53
N THR A 95 -8.28 11.20 -3.66
CA THR A 95 -7.63 11.22 -4.97
C THR A 95 -6.80 12.48 -5.18
N GLY A 96 -7.06 13.57 -4.45
CA GLY A 96 -6.44 14.87 -4.68
C GLY A 96 -7.36 15.84 -5.43
N THR A 97 -6.89 17.07 -5.57
CA THR A 97 -7.69 18.19 -6.11
C THR A 97 -6.82 19.14 -6.92
N GLU A 98 -7.43 19.84 -7.87
CA GLU A 98 -6.79 20.95 -8.57
C GLU A 98 -7.02 22.25 -7.80
N VAL A 99 -5.93 22.95 -7.46
CA VAL A 99 -5.97 24.26 -6.81
C VAL A 99 -5.49 25.34 -7.77
N ILE A 100 -6.04 26.54 -7.65
CA ILE A 100 -5.55 27.71 -8.38
C ILE A 100 -4.52 28.41 -7.50
N GLU A 101 -3.27 28.45 -7.96
CA GLU A 101 -2.22 29.26 -7.37
C GLU A 101 -2.01 30.52 -8.22
N GLU A 102 -1.81 31.66 -7.55
CA GLU A 102 -1.41 32.89 -8.21
C GLU A 102 0.11 33.04 -8.12
N ASP A 103 0.76 33.15 -9.27
CA ASP A 103 2.19 33.44 -9.33
C ASP A 103 2.42 34.86 -8.80
N ARG A 104 3.07 34.96 -7.64
CA ARG A 104 3.36 36.22 -6.95
C ARG A 104 4.20 37.20 -7.77
N THR A 105 4.90 36.74 -8.79
CA THR A 105 5.75 37.58 -9.65
C THR A 105 5.05 38.03 -10.93
N THR A 106 4.14 37.23 -11.48
CA THR A 106 3.49 37.51 -12.77
C THR A 106 2.00 37.81 -12.68
N GLY A 107 1.37 37.60 -11.52
CA GLY A 107 -0.08 37.75 -11.30
C GLY A 107 -0.94 36.73 -12.06
N ARG A 108 -0.31 35.73 -12.70
CA ARG A 108 -1.02 34.70 -13.47
C ARG A 108 -1.60 33.64 -12.55
N ARG A 109 -2.84 33.25 -12.82
CA ARG A 109 -3.49 32.10 -12.19
C ARG A 109 -3.05 30.82 -12.90
N VAL A 110 -2.51 29.87 -12.14
CA VAL A 110 -2.04 28.58 -12.62
C VAL A 110 -2.80 27.49 -11.89
N PHE A 111 -3.31 26.49 -12.62
CA PHE A 111 -3.90 25.31 -12.01
C PHE A 111 -2.77 24.34 -11.62
N ARG A 112 -2.79 23.88 -10.36
CA ARG A 112 -1.82 22.93 -9.81
C ARG A 112 -2.57 21.76 -9.20
N PHE A 113 -2.20 20.54 -9.57
CA PHE A 113 -2.74 19.34 -8.93
C PHE A 113 -2.03 19.06 -7.61
N VAL A 114 -2.81 18.96 -6.53
CA VAL A 114 -2.37 18.54 -5.20
C VAL A 114 -2.74 17.08 -5.02
N LYS A 115 -1.72 16.23 -4.97
CA LYS A 115 -1.87 14.78 -4.78
C LYS A 115 -2.54 14.48 -3.44
N GLY A 116 -3.60 13.67 -3.49
CA GLY A 116 -4.24 13.14 -2.30
C GLY A 116 -3.41 12.06 -1.59
N PRO A 117 -3.88 11.58 -0.44
CA PRO A 117 -3.21 10.55 0.36
C PRO A 117 -3.10 9.19 -0.35
N ILE A 118 -3.87 8.93 -1.42
CA ILE A 118 -3.77 7.68 -2.17
C ILE A 118 -2.42 7.49 -2.90
N PHE A 119 -1.68 8.58 -3.15
CA PHE A 119 -0.38 8.54 -3.81
C PHE A 119 0.73 8.08 -2.85
N ALA A 120 0.67 6.82 -2.46
CA ALA A 120 1.61 6.11 -1.61
C ALA A 120 1.80 4.67 -2.11
N ASN A 121 2.82 3.97 -1.63
CA ASN A 121 3.03 2.56 -1.97
C ASN A 121 2.07 1.66 -1.17
N ILE A 122 1.81 2.03 0.09
CA ILE A 122 0.86 1.35 0.97
C ILE A 122 -0.12 2.40 1.51
N VAL A 123 -1.41 2.15 1.30
CA VAL A 123 -2.51 2.99 1.80
C VAL A 123 -3.35 2.17 2.78
N LEU A 124 -3.40 2.60 4.04
CA LEU A 124 -4.33 2.05 5.03
C LEU A 124 -5.63 2.87 5.02
N ALA A 125 -6.69 2.30 4.47
CA ALA A 125 -8.05 2.84 4.55
C ALA A 125 -8.75 2.31 5.81
N ASP A 126 -8.72 3.09 6.88
CA ASP A 126 -9.26 2.71 8.19
C ASP A 126 -10.75 3.04 8.28
N GLU A 127 -11.55 2.11 8.80
CA GLU A 127 -13.01 2.23 8.95
C GLU A 127 -13.77 2.56 7.64
N ILE A 128 -13.39 1.93 6.53
CA ILE A 128 -13.94 2.17 5.18
C ILE A 128 -15.48 2.23 5.11
N ASN A 129 -16.14 1.45 5.98
CA ASN A 129 -17.57 1.35 6.14
C ASN A 129 -18.26 2.61 6.73
N ARG A 130 -17.51 3.64 7.14
CA ARG A 130 -18.03 4.90 7.70
C ARG A 130 -18.30 6.00 6.67
N THR A 131 -17.98 5.79 5.40
CA THR A 131 -18.22 6.77 4.32
C THR A 131 -19.36 6.39 3.39
N PRO A 132 -19.94 7.37 2.65
CA PRO A 132 -20.88 7.08 1.58
C PRO A 132 -20.28 6.21 0.46
N PRO A 133 -21.10 5.42 -0.26
CA PRO A 133 -20.65 4.53 -1.33
C PRO A 133 -19.80 5.23 -2.41
N LYS A 134 -20.10 6.50 -2.71
CA LYS A 134 -19.35 7.28 -3.72
C LYS A 134 -17.89 7.52 -3.31
N THR A 135 -17.63 7.74 -2.03
CA THR A 135 -16.25 7.94 -1.52
C THR A 135 -15.50 6.61 -1.46
N GLN A 136 -16.18 5.51 -1.11
CA GLN A 136 -15.59 4.17 -1.18
C GLN A 136 -15.21 3.80 -2.61
N ALA A 137 -16.09 4.06 -3.58
CA ALA A 137 -15.82 3.81 -4.99
C ALA A 137 -14.59 4.59 -5.50
N ALA A 138 -14.42 5.84 -5.08
CA ALA A 138 -13.26 6.65 -5.46
C ALA A 138 -11.91 6.07 -5.00
N LEU A 139 -11.87 5.38 -3.85
CA LEU A 139 -10.68 4.65 -3.42
C LEU A 139 -10.43 3.39 -4.27
N LEU A 140 -11.50 2.66 -4.63
CA LEU A 140 -11.42 1.37 -5.32
C LEU A 140 -11.15 1.49 -6.82
N GLU A 141 -11.51 2.63 -7.44
CA GLU A 141 -11.28 2.91 -8.86
C GLU A 141 -9.85 3.39 -9.15
N ALA A 142 -9.20 3.99 -8.15
CA ALA A 142 -7.97 4.76 -8.32
C ALA A 142 -6.68 3.92 -8.41
#